data_AF-M3CSZ5-F1
#
_entry.id   AF-M3CSZ5-F1
#
_cell.length_a   1.000
_cell.length_b   1.000
_cell.length_c   1.000
_cell.angle_alpha   90.00
_cell.angle_beta   90.00
_cell.angle_gamma   90.00
#
_symmetry.space_group_name_H-M   'P 1'
#
loop_
_entity.id
_entity.type
_entity.pdbx_description
1 polymer ?
#
loop_
_entity_poly.entity_id
_entity_poly.type
_entity_poly.pdbx_seq_one_letter_code
_entity_poly.pdbx_strand_id
1 'polypeptide(L)'
;MAPTNLSSWGDLGQEERAQRIASSSYIKNQDIIVFEGLSHNNAEKILLEKIRSEYPYQTNVVGRTKKGWNATLGAYTTSPMANGGVIIVSKWPIEEKVQYIFNNSNCGQDQYYNKGFAYVKINKDGKKFHVIGTQLQAREPDCFNSGETIRKLQLNDIKSFIDSKDIPKDETVLITGDLNIIKGSNEYFDMISKLNVNEPRYVGVPFTLDTKTNALAAYYYEKEKPIYLDYILVSKLHAQPPVWQNLAYDPISNTTWKRSDGYTSYEFSDRYPVYGFIYADSSTPTKSGHKRKYDQVSFQSTFNRKFIQADHNKKDGWLKADTRIKTDFTKFNLLQENVSESNPSCMNSGSVRIESSYYLNYYWNWFIGAASGDYGYYTKFNNGSDSLGIKNLDNGCLKDGSRVAFYDWDTIGGGYYYLTVWDKGSWKEHLFLWVQSFLSSREIFYLHLDSNPPKDWSKDLIYHH
;
A
#
# COMPACT_ATOMS: atom_id res chain seq x y z
N MET A 1 -1.26 4.93 12.00
CA MET A 1 -1.17 3.85 13.01
C MET A 1 0.25 3.34 13.05
N ALA A 2 0.83 3.24 14.24
CA ALA A 2 2.06 2.48 14.38
C ALA A 2 1.70 0.98 14.39
N PRO A 3 2.51 0.10 13.79
CA PRO A 3 2.32 -1.34 13.94
C PRO A 3 2.35 -1.71 15.43
N THR A 4 1.27 -2.24 15.98
CA THR A 4 1.09 -2.46 17.43
C THR A 4 1.77 -3.72 17.97
N ASN A 5 2.93 -4.15 17.44
CA ASN A 5 3.72 -5.23 18.04
C ASN A 5 5.20 -5.19 17.59
N LEU A 6 6.06 -4.62 18.43
CA LEU A 6 7.52 -4.81 18.31
C LEU A 6 7.88 -6.17 18.90
N SER A 7 8.38 -7.07 18.05
CA SER A 7 9.49 -7.99 18.38
C SER A 7 9.72 -9.10 17.33
N SER A 8 8.82 -9.32 16.36
CA SER A 8 8.97 -10.41 15.36
C SER A 8 9.00 -10.01 13.88
N TRP A 9 9.09 -8.72 13.54
CA TRP A 9 8.84 -8.21 12.17
C TRP A 9 10.06 -7.52 11.52
N GLY A 10 11.26 -8.08 11.71
CA GLY A 10 12.53 -7.45 11.31
C GLY A 10 12.73 -7.23 9.80
N ASP A 11 12.02 -7.96 8.93
CA ASP A 11 12.21 -7.93 7.48
C ASP A 11 10.88 -7.83 6.74
N LEU A 12 10.68 -6.69 6.07
CA LEU A 12 9.54 -6.37 5.20
C LEU A 12 10.00 -6.09 3.78
N GLY A 13 11.12 -6.68 3.41
CA GLY A 13 11.81 -6.34 2.18
C GLY A 13 12.11 -4.85 2.12
N GLN A 14 12.52 -4.20 3.22
CA GLN A 14 12.78 -2.75 3.23
C GLN A 14 13.81 -2.39 2.14
N GLU A 15 14.86 -3.19 2.01
CA GLU A 15 15.89 -3.00 0.99
C GLU A 15 15.35 -3.29 -0.43
N GLU A 16 14.61 -4.38 -0.62
CA GLU A 16 13.95 -4.70 -1.89
C GLU A 16 12.98 -3.60 -2.35
N ARG A 17 12.14 -3.10 -1.43
CA ARG A 17 11.21 -2.00 -1.68
C ARG A 17 11.96 -0.71 -1.96
N ALA A 18 13.05 -0.40 -1.26
CA ALA A 18 13.88 0.76 -1.57
C ALA A 18 14.42 0.71 -3.02
N GLN A 19 14.90 -0.45 -3.48
CA GLN A 19 15.32 -0.61 -4.88
C GLN A 19 14.17 -0.41 -5.87
N ARG A 20 12.98 -0.92 -5.54
CA ARG A 20 11.77 -0.83 -6.39
C ARG A 20 11.22 0.58 -6.46
N ILE A 21 11.11 1.26 -5.32
CA ILE A 21 10.73 2.67 -5.24
C ILE A 21 11.68 3.49 -6.11
N ALA A 22 13.00 3.34 -5.90
CA ALA A 22 14.02 4.08 -6.65
C ALA A 22 13.97 3.87 -8.18
N SER A 23 13.50 2.70 -8.62
CA SER A 23 13.43 2.34 -10.05
C SER A 23 12.08 2.66 -10.68
N SER A 24 11.07 2.96 -9.88
CA SER A 24 9.69 3.17 -10.32
C SER A 24 9.53 4.49 -11.10
N SER A 25 8.55 4.53 -12.01
CA SER A 25 8.21 5.75 -12.74
C SER A 25 7.45 6.77 -11.86
N TYR A 26 6.76 6.30 -10.82
CA TYR A 26 5.88 7.14 -10.01
C TYR A 26 6.64 8.18 -9.17
N ILE A 27 7.91 7.94 -8.87
CA ILE A 27 8.77 8.93 -8.21
C ILE A 27 9.58 9.81 -9.18
N LYS A 28 9.43 9.64 -10.49
CA LYS A 28 10.15 10.45 -11.49
C LYS A 28 9.39 11.70 -11.82
N ASN A 29 10.06 12.65 -12.46
CA ASN A 29 9.46 13.90 -12.95
C ASN A 29 8.87 14.79 -11.85
N GLN A 30 9.25 14.58 -10.58
CA GLN A 30 8.87 15.46 -9.47
C GLN A 30 9.89 16.59 -9.34
N ASP A 31 9.49 17.76 -8.85
CA ASP A 31 10.45 18.80 -8.46
C ASP A 31 11.11 18.45 -7.10
N ILE A 32 10.30 17.94 -6.18
CA ILE A 32 10.63 17.59 -4.81
C ILE A 32 9.85 16.35 -4.41
N ILE A 33 10.46 15.52 -3.56
CA ILE A 33 9.80 14.40 -2.89
C ILE A 33 10.07 14.50 -1.40
N VAL A 34 9.02 14.31 -0.61
CA VAL A 34 9.11 14.06 0.83
C VAL A 34 8.88 12.57 1.04
N PHE A 35 9.82 11.92 1.70
CA PHE A 35 9.69 10.53 2.14
C PHE A 35 9.49 10.49 3.65
N GLU A 36 8.55 9.68 4.09
CA GLU A 36 8.27 9.37 5.49
C GLU A 36 8.64 7.92 5.82
N GLY A 37 8.72 7.59 7.12
CA GLY A 37 8.96 6.22 7.57
C GLY A 37 10.32 5.60 7.21
N LEU A 38 11.31 6.39 6.75
CA LEU A 38 12.66 5.91 6.40
C LEU A 38 13.55 5.71 7.64
N SER A 39 13.15 4.82 8.55
CA SER A 39 13.91 4.53 9.78
C SER A 39 15.00 3.47 9.59
N HIS A 40 14.91 2.63 8.55
CA HIS A 40 15.86 1.55 8.27
C HIS A 40 17.08 2.05 7.46
N ASN A 41 18.26 2.07 8.11
CA ASN A 41 19.46 2.73 7.58
C ASN A 41 19.92 2.24 6.20
N ASN A 42 19.96 0.93 5.93
CA ASN A 42 20.43 0.40 4.65
C ASN A 42 19.45 0.71 3.51
N ALA A 43 18.16 0.52 3.78
CA ALA A 43 17.10 0.79 2.81
C ALA A 43 17.05 2.28 2.43
N GLU A 44 17.20 3.17 3.41
CA GLU A 44 17.36 4.60 3.16
C GLU A 44 18.56 4.87 2.25
N LYS A 45 19.74 4.32 2.59
CA LYS A 45 20.95 4.52 1.79
C LYS A 45 20.75 4.04 0.35
N ILE A 46 20.19 2.85 0.14
CA ILE A 46 19.89 2.29 -1.17
C ILE A 46 18.98 3.23 -1.97
N LEU A 47 17.89 3.70 -1.36
CA LEU A 47 16.93 4.60 -2.00
C LEU A 47 17.61 5.91 -2.39
N LEU A 48 18.26 6.59 -1.45
CA LEU A 48 18.85 7.92 -1.64
C LEU A 48 20.03 7.91 -2.62
N GLU A 49 20.83 6.85 -2.64
CA GLU A 49 21.93 6.69 -3.60
C GLU A 49 21.40 6.49 -5.02
N LYS A 50 20.40 5.63 -5.20
CA LYS A 50 19.84 5.32 -6.53
C LYS A 50 19.11 6.49 -7.18
N ILE A 51 18.44 7.33 -6.39
CA ILE A 51 17.69 8.48 -6.93
C ILE A 51 18.54 9.75 -7.05
N ARG A 52 19.81 9.74 -6.58
CA ARG A 52 20.67 10.93 -6.49
C ARG A 52 20.94 11.62 -7.82
N SER A 53 20.97 10.88 -8.92
CA SER A 53 21.18 11.45 -10.25
C SER A 53 20.01 12.34 -10.69
N GLU A 54 18.78 12.03 -10.27
CA GLU A 54 17.60 12.84 -10.54
C GLU A 54 17.36 13.87 -9.42
N TYR A 55 17.60 13.51 -8.16
CA TYR A 55 17.39 14.34 -6.98
C TYR A 55 18.69 14.54 -6.18
N PRO A 56 19.61 15.40 -6.65
CA PRO A 56 20.94 15.55 -6.06
C PRO A 56 20.94 16.31 -4.73
N TYR A 57 19.92 17.14 -4.47
CA TYR A 57 19.82 17.93 -3.24
C TYR A 57 18.97 17.19 -2.21
N GLN A 58 19.61 16.68 -1.16
CA GLN A 58 18.97 15.81 -0.17
C GLN A 58 19.24 16.32 1.25
N THR A 59 18.23 16.26 2.11
CA THR A 59 18.42 16.43 3.55
C THR A 59 19.00 15.15 4.17
N ASN A 60 19.55 15.26 5.38
CA ASN A 60 19.67 14.06 6.22
C ASN A 60 18.27 13.65 6.70
N VAL A 61 18.14 12.44 7.24
CA VAL A 61 16.91 12.05 7.94
C VAL A 61 16.76 12.85 9.23
N VAL A 62 15.55 13.35 9.47
CA VAL A 62 15.19 14.09 10.68
C VAL A 62 15.51 13.24 11.91
N GLY A 63 16.16 13.85 12.91
CA GLY A 63 16.38 13.23 14.21
C GLY A 63 17.53 12.24 14.29
N ARG A 64 18.27 11.95 13.21
CA ARG A 64 19.46 11.09 13.25
C ARG A 64 20.71 11.83 13.74
N THR A 65 20.95 13.03 13.22
CA THR A 65 22.16 13.80 13.50
C THR A 65 21.90 15.28 13.33
N LYS A 66 22.65 16.12 14.06
CA LYS A 66 22.69 17.58 13.84
C LYS A 66 23.53 17.96 12.62
N LYS A 67 24.44 17.09 12.18
CA LYS A 67 25.35 17.38 11.06
C LYS A 67 24.58 17.54 9.76
N GLY A 68 24.98 18.51 8.94
CA GLY A 68 24.39 18.74 7.63
C GLY A 68 23.03 19.44 7.64
N TRP A 69 22.60 19.98 8.80
CA TRP A 69 21.47 20.89 8.95
C TRP A 69 21.98 22.29 9.27
N ASN A 70 21.31 23.33 8.77
CA ASN A 70 21.61 24.71 9.14
C ASN A 70 21.23 24.99 10.60
N ALA A 71 20.12 24.38 11.07
CA ALA A 71 19.70 24.41 12.45
C ALA A 71 19.01 23.10 12.86
N THR A 72 19.13 22.75 14.14
CA THR A 72 18.37 21.68 14.80
C THR A 72 17.60 22.30 15.94
N LEU A 73 16.27 22.24 15.88
CA LEU A 73 15.36 22.88 16.82
C LEU A 73 14.50 21.84 17.55
N GLY A 74 13.79 22.31 18.58
CA GLY A 74 12.88 21.50 19.38
C GLY A 74 13.59 20.48 20.28
N ALA A 75 12.88 19.42 20.68
CA ALA A 75 13.33 18.47 21.69
C ALA A 75 14.26 17.37 21.15
N TYR A 76 15.33 17.76 20.43
CA TYR A 76 16.28 16.80 19.88
C TYR A 76 16.99 16.00 20.97
N THR A 77 16.93 14.67 20.87
CA THR A 77 17.71 13.74 21.71
C THR A 77 18.89 13.16 20.94
N THR A 78 20.05 12.98 21.60
CA THR A 78 21.26 12.46 20.96
C THR A 78 21.30 10.95 20.80
N SER A 79 20.46 10.22 21.54
CA SER A 79 20.40 8.76 21.56
C SER A 79 18.95 8.26 21.52
N PRO A 80 18.16 8.64 20.49
CA PRO A 80 16.84 8.04 20.33
C PRO A 80 17.00 6.56 19.96
N MET A 81 15.96 5.75 20.19
CA MET A 81 15.96 4.39 19.66
C MET A 81 15.82 4.39 18.13
N ALA A 82 15.11 5.38 17.57
CA ALA A 82 14.98 5.56 16.13
C ALA A 82 14.95 7.05 15.71
N ASN A 83 15.37 7.31 14.47
CA ASN A 83 15.25 8.65 13.86
C ASN A 83 13.79 8.93 13.44
N GLY A 84 13.47 10.16 13.06
CA GLY A 84 12.11 10.58 12.70
C GLY A 84 11.60 10.09 11.34
N GLY A 85 12.45 9.48 10.51
CA GLY A 85 12.06 8.86 9.24
C GLY A 85 11.69 9.82 8.10
N VAL A 86 11.81 11.14 8.30
CA VAL A 86 11.46 12.15 7.29
C VAL A 86 12.69 12.63 6.53
N ILE A 87 12.63 12.63 5.20
CA ILE A 87 13.67 13.12 4.29
C ILE A 87 13.03 13.95 3.18
N ILE A 88 13.67 15.06 2.79
CA ILE A 88 13.30 15.83 1.61
C ILE A 88 14.40 15.72 0.57
N VAL A 89 14.03 15.36 -0.66
CA VAL A 89 14.92 15.33 -1.83
C VAL A 89 14.38 16.25 -2.93
N SER A 90 15.28 16.86 -3.69
CA SER A 90 14.93 17.91 -4.65
C SER A 90 15.82 17.86 -5.89
N LYS A 91 15.24 18.19 -7.04
CA LYS A 91 15.98 18.50 -8.29
C LYS A 91 16.70 19.83 -8.20
N TRP A 92 16.14 20.73 -7.40
CA TRP A 92 16.54 22.13 -7.28
C TRP A 92 17.36 22.37 -6.02
N PRO A 93 18.31 23.32 -6.03
CA PRO A 93 19.12 23.67 -4.87
C PRO A 93 18.29 23.93 -3.60
N ILE A 94 18.71 23.28 -2.51
CA ILE A 94 18.25 23.58 -1.15
C ILE A 94 19.17 24.66 -0.57
N GLU A 95 18.67 25.90 -0.46
CA GLU A 95 19.41 27.04 0.11
C GLU A 95 19.49 26.97 1.64
N GLU A 96 18.46 26.41 2.27
CA GLU A 96 18.39 26.24 3.72
C GLU A 96 17.67 24.94 4.05
N LYS A 97 18.18 24.23 5.07
CA LYS A 97 17.54 23.06 5.66
C LYS A 97 17.58 23.12 7.19
N VAL A 98 16.43 23.01 7.81
CA VAL A 98 16.26 22.98 9.27
C VAL A 98 15.51 21.72 9.65
N GLN A 99 15.92 21.05 10.72
CA GLN A 99 15.11 20.00 11.33
C GLN A 99 14.54 20.49 12.66
N TYR A 100 13.33 20.05 12.97
CA TYR A 100 12.65 20.34 14.22
C TYR A 100 12.12 19.04 14.81
N ILE A 101 12.47 18.73 16.06
CA ILE A 101 11.91 17.59 16.79
C ILE A 101 10.78 18.08 17.68
N PHE A 102 9.60 17.47 17.57
CA PHE A 102 8.42 17.95 18.29
C PHE A 102 8.67 18.07 19.79
N ASN A 103 8.17 19.15 20.41
CA ASN A 103 8.44 19.44 21.82
C ASN A 103 7.67 18.53 22.78
N ASN A 104 6.54 18.00 22.32
CA ASN A 104 5.60 17.27 23.15
C ASN A 104 5.78 15.77 22.99
N SER A 105 5.58 15.05 24.09
CA SER A 105 5.75 13.61 24.16
C SER A 105 4.86 12.92 23.14
N ASN A 106 5.50 12.27 22.17
CA ASN A 106 4.88 11.23 21.39
C ASN A 106 4.35 10.13 22.34
N CYS A 107 3.33 9.41 21.90
CA CYS A 107 2.73 8.32 22.66
C CYS A 107 2.86 7.01 21.88
N GLY A 108 2.71 5.89 22.59
CA GLY A 108 2.76 4.57 21.98
C GLY A 108 4.15 4.29 21.44
N GLN A 109 4.25 3.80 20.22
CA GLN A 109 5.55 3.51 19.61
C GLN A 109 6.32 4.75 19.20
N ASP A 110 5.62 5.84 18.90
CA ASP A 110 6.26 7.08 18.46
C ASP A 110 7.15 7.72 19.56
N GLN A 111 6.98 7.34 20.84
CA GLN A 111 7.82 7.81 21.96
C GLN A 111 9.30 7.46 21.82
N TYR A 112 9.62 6.44 21.02
CA TYR A 112 10.98 5.95 20.80
C TYR A 112 11.69 6.64 19.63
N TYR A 113 10.99 7.54 18.93
CA TYR A 113 11.43 8.17 17.69
C TYR A 113 11.65 9.67 17.90
N ASN A 114 12.72 10.21 17.32
CA ASN A 114 12.87 11.66 17.15
C ASN A 114 11.94 12.18 16.02
N LYS A 115 10.60 12.05 16.19
CA LYS A 115 9.62 12.55 15.22
C LYS A 115 9.59 14.06 15.19
N GLY A 116 9.27 14.60 14.01
CA GLY A 116 9.40 16.01 13.76
C GLY A 116 9.11 16.38 12.31
N PHE A 117 9.70 17.48 11.88
CA PHE A 117 9.64 17.92 10.50
C PHE A 117 10.99 18.40 9.99
N ALA A 118 11.17 18.29 8.69
CA ALA A 118 12.21 18.96 7.93
C ALA A 118 11.60 20.18 7.25
N TYR A 119 12.24 21.33 7.38
CA TYR A 119 11.98 22.51 6.56
C TYR A 119 13.12 22.66 5.54
N VAL A 120 12.76 22.97 4.29
CA VAL A 120 13.70 23.38 3.26
C VAL A 120 13.24 24.66 2.55
N LYS A 121 14.20 25.54 2.24
CA LYS A 121 14.03 26.62 1.27
C LYS A 121 14.65 26.21 -0.05
N ILE A 122 13.85 26.23 -1.11
CA ILE A 122 14.22 25.72 -2.43
C ILE A 122 14.31 26.88 -3.41
N ASN A 123 15.33 26.86 -4.26
CA ASN A 123 15.50 27.82 -5.34
C ASN A 123 15.35 27.12 -6.70
N LYS A 124 14.20 27.31 -7.35
CA LYS A 124 13.92 26.84 -8.71
C LYS A 124 14.08 28.02 -9.66
N ASP A 125 15.22 28.09 -10.35
CA ASP A 125 15.53 29.11 -11.35
C ASP A 125 15.33 30.56 -10.86
N GLY A 126 15.75 30.85 -9.64
CA GLY A 126 15.62 32.16 -8.98
C GLY A 126 14.29 32.35 -8.24
N LYS A 127 13.30 31.47 -8.43
CA LYS A 127 12.03 31.51 -7.69
C LYS A 127 12.11 30.62 -6.46
N LYS A 128 11.76 31.19 -5.32
CA LYS A 128 11.88 30.55 -4.02
C LYS A 128 10.54 30.03 -3.54
N PHE A 129 10.58 28.84 -2.95
CA PHE A 129 9.44 28.25 -2.25
C PHE A 129 9.93 27.38 -1.10
N HIS A 130 9.02 27.06 -0.19
CA HIS A 130 9.33 26.42 1.07
C HIS A 130 8.53 25.13 1.21
N VAL A 131 9.18 24.11 1.76
CA VAL A 131 8.55 22.82 2.03
C VAL A 131 8.81 22.41 3.45
N ILE A 132 7.75 22.05 4.16
CA ILE A 132 7.80 21.42 5.47
C ILE A 132 7.30 19.98 5.30
N GLY A 133 8.23 19.03 5.32
CA GLY A 133 7.95 17.60 5.31
C GLY A 133 7.84 17.06 6.72
N THR A 134 6.80 16.28 7.03
CA THR A 134 6.56 15.77 8.38
C THR A 134 5.84 14.43 8.39
N GLN A 135 5.95 13.73 9.53
CA GLN A 135 5.08 12.61 9.87
C GLN A 135 4.59 12.82 11.31
N LEU A 136 3.29 13.07 11.47
CA LEU A 136 2.70 13.36 12.78
C LEU A 136 2.48 12.08 13.60
N GLN A 137 2.09 12.25 14.86
CA GLN A 137 1.76 11.18 15.80
C GLN A 137 0.75 10.21 15.16
N ALA A 138 1.13 8.94 15.12
CA ALA A 138 0.31 7.88 14.62
C ALA A 138 -0.95 7.72 15.46
N ARG A 139 -2.05 7.35 14.81
CA ARG A 139 -3.25 6.88 15.50
C ARG A 139 -2.96 5.56 16.18
N GLU A 140 -2.92 5.51 17.51
CA GLU A 140 -2.64 4.29 18.26
C GLU A 140 -3.72 4.08 19.34
N PRO A 141 -4.29 2.88 19.49
CA PRO A 141 -5.32 2.63 20.52
C PRO A 141 -4.85 2.92 21.94
N ASP A 142 -3.56 2.69 22.21
CA ASP A 142 -2.94 2.88 23.53
C ASP A 142 -2.70 4.36 23.88
N CYS A 143 -3.02 5.27 22.97
CA CYS A 143 -2.90 6.70 23.17
C CYS A 143 -4.24 7.35 23.50
N PHE A 144 -4.21 8.30 24.44
CA PHE A 144 -5.39 9.12 24.75
C PHE A 144 -5.93 9.79 23.48
N ASN A 145 -7.24 9.65 23.24
CA ASN A 145 -7.92 10.06 22.00
C ASN A 145 -7.18 9.63 20.72
N SER A 146 -6.57 8.45 20.72
CA SER A 146 -5.77 7.93 19.61
C SER A 146 -4.70 8.92 19.09
N GLY A 147 -4.12 9.70 19.99
CA GLY A 147 -3.06 10.67 19.67
C GLY A 147 -3.53 12.01 19.08
N GLU A 148 -4.83 12.28 18.99
CA GLU A 148 -5.38 13.54 18.46
C GLU A 148 -4.82 14.78 19.17
N THR A 149 -4.80 14.77 20.51
CA THR A 149 -4.25 15.89 21.30
C THR A 149 -2.77 16.14 21.01
N ILE A 150 -2.00 15.07 20.77
CA ILE A 150 -0.58 15.18 20.43
C ILE A 150 -0.41 15.77 19.04
N ARG A 151 -1.17 15.30 18.04
CA ARG A 151 -1.16 15.88 16.69
C ARG A 151 -1.49 17.37 16.72
N LYS A 152 -2.46 17.79 17.53
CA LYS A 152 -2.79 19.23 17.72
C LYS A 152 -1.61 20.04 18.25
N LEU A 153 -0.80 19.48 19.15
CA LEU A 153 0.40 20.12 19.66
C LEU A 153 1.53 20.15 18.63
N GLN A 154 1.72 19.07 17.87
CA GLN A 154 2.70 19.02 16.78
C GLN A 154 2.35 20.01 15.66
N LEU A 155 1.07 20.19 15.35
CA LEU A 155 0.59 21.24 14.43
C LEU A 155 0.87 22.66 14.96
N ASN A 156 0.86 22.88 16.29
CA ASN A 156 1.30 24.15 16.87
C ASN A 156 2.79 24.40 16.64
N ASP A 157 3.63 23.36 16.79
CA ASP A 157 5.07 23.48 16.56
C ASP A 157 5.35 23.87 15.09
N ILE A 158 4.67 23.22 14.13
CA ILE A 158 4.76 23.56 12.70
C ILE A 158 4.33 25.01 12.45
N LYS A 159 3.14 25.41 12.95
CA LYS A 159 2.65 26.77 12.79
C LYS A 159 3.60 27.80 13.38
N SER A 160 4.05 27.59 14.61
CA SER A 160 4.93 28.53 15.31
C SER A 160 6.27 28.66 14.60
N PHE A 161 6.78 27.56 14.04
CA PHE A 161 7.97 27.59 13.20
C PHE A 161 7.78 28.47 11.95
N ILE A 162 6.69 28.25 11.19
CA ILE A 162 6.37 29.06 10.00
C ILE A 162 6.26 30.54 10.37
N ASP A 163 5.49 30.86 11.42
CA ASP A 163 5.28 32.24 11.87
C ASP A 163 6.61 32.90 12.29
N SER A 164 7.53 32.14 12.91
CA SER A 164 8.84 32.64 13.33
C SER A 164 9.84 32.82 12.18
N LYS A 165 9.57 32.20 11.02
CA LYS A 165 10.55 32.10 9.93
C LYS A 165 10.61 33.35 9.05
N ASP A 166 9.64 34.25 9.19
CA ASP A 166 9.50 35.49 8.41
C ASP A 166 9.63 35.26 6.90
N ILE A 167 8.88 34.27 6.41
CA ILE A 167 8.88 33.89 5.00
C ILE A 167 8.18 35.00 4.20
N PRO A 168 8.77 35.49 3.09
CA PRO A 168 8.13 36.48 2.22
C PRO A 168 6.75 35.99 1.74
N LYS A 169 5.75 36.87 1.79
CA LYS A 169 4.37 36.52 1.44
C LYS A 169 4.17 36.14 -0.03
N ASP A 170 5.12 36.49 -0.90
CA ASP A 170 5.17 36.16 -2.32
C ASP A 170 5.91 34.85 -2.62
N GLU A 171 6.48 34.17 -1.63
CA GLU A 171 7.07 32.83 -1.74
C GLU A 171 6.07 31.77 -1.24
N THR A 172 5.83 30.68 -1.99
CA THR A 172 4.85 29.64 -1.61
C THR A 172 5.37 28.78 -0.45
N VAL A 173 4.50 28.41 0.50
CA VAL A 173 4.81 27.50 1.61
C VAL A 173 3.93 26.25 1.56
N LEU A 174 4.57 25.09 1.41
CA LEU A 174 3.95 23.77 1.40
C LEU A 174 4.15 23.05 2.74
N ILE A 175 3.09 22.41 3.24
CA ILE A 175 3.12 21.52 4.41
C ILE A 175 2.69 20.14 3.94
N THR A 176 3.57 19.15 4.06
CA THR A 176 3.43 17.86 3.37
C THR A 176 3.77 16.66 4.26
N GLY A 177 3.01 15.59 4.08
CA GLY A 177 3.33 14.23 4.52
C GLY A 177 2.17 13.48 5.20
N ASP A 178 2.50 12.40 5.93
CA ASP A 178 1.53 11.62 6.72
C ASP A 178 1.13 12.40 7.98
N LEU A 179 0.03 13.15 7.87
CA LEU A 179 -0.49 13.94 8.98
C LEU A 179 -1.27 13.07 9.97
N ASN A 180 -1.52 11.77 9.67
CA ASN A 180 -2.27 10.84 10.50
C ASN A 180 -3.68 11.33 10.91
N ILE A 181 -4.24 12.31 10.18
CA ILE A 181 -5.57 12.90 10.40
C ILE A 181 -6.50 12.45 9.27
N ILE A 182 -7.65 11.87 9.60
CA ILE A 182 -8.59 11.34 8.60
C ILE A 182 -9.28 12.50 7.86
N LYS A 183 -9.23 12.50 6.53
CA LYS A 183 -9.89 13.49 5.69
C LYS A 183 -11.38 13.62 6.02
N GLY A 184 -11.85 14.85 6.23
CA GLY A 184 -13.26 15.17 6.51
C GLY A 184 -13.72 14.90 7.95
N SER A 185 -12.83 14.47 8.85
CA SER A 185 -13.12 14.38 10.28
C SER A 185 -13.12 15.76 10.96
N ASN A 186 -13.61 15.87 12.20
CA ASN A 186 -13.50 17.13 12.96
C ASN A 186 -12.03 17.56 13.15
N GLU A 187 -11.14 16.60 13.40
CA GLU A 187 -9.70 16.84 13.52
C GLU A 187 -9.10 17.39 12.20
N TYR A 188 -9.64 16.97 11.05
CA TYR A 188 -9.23 17.50 9.75
C TYR A 188 -9.58 19.00 9.61
N PHE A 189 -10.80 19.40 9.95
CA PHE A 189 -11.17 20.82 9.89
C PHE A 189 -10.41 21.66 10.92
N ASP A 190 -10.12 21.10 12.10
CA ASP A 190 -9.21 21.70 13.09
C ASP A 190 -7.82 21.91 12.49
N MET A 191 -7.26 20.92 11.80
CA MET A 191 -5.96 21.02 11.11
C MET A 191 -5.95 22.11 10.04
N ILE A 192 -6.96 22.14 9.17
CA ILE A 192 -7.11 23.14 8.09
C ILE A 192 -7.13 24.56 8.68
N SER A 193 -7.95 24.77 9.71
CA SER A 193 -8.04 26.05 10.42
C SER A 193 -6.72 26.42 11.10
N LYS A 194 -6.13 25.48 11.83
CA LYS A 194 -4.94 25.70 12.66
C LYS A 194 -3.70 26.00 11.84
N LEU A 195 -3.46 25.27 10.76
CA LEU A 195 -2.35 25.55 9.84
C LEU A 195 -2.64 26.73 8.90
N ASN A 196 -3.87 27.24 8.90
CA ASN A 196 -4.37 28.27 8.00
C ASN A 196 -4.03 27.92 6.54
N VAL A 197 -4.53 26.78 6.07
CA VAL A 197 -4.30 26.22 4.73
C VAL A 197 -5.61 26.06 3.97
N ASN A 198 -5.58 26.06 2.64
CA ASN A 198 -6.75 25.73 1.83
C ASN A 198 -6.89 24.22 1.65
N GLU A 199 -8.13 23.72 1.55
CA GLU A 199 -8.38 22.36 1.10
C GLU A 199 -7.96 22.23 -0.37
N PRO A 200 -7.14 21.23 -0.73
CA PRO A 200 -6.83 20.94 -2.12
C PRO A 200 -8.02 20.31 -2.84
N ARG A 201 -8.00 20.33 -4.17
CA ARG A 201 -8.85 19.44 -4.96
C ARG A 201 -8.28 18.02 -4.87
N TYR A 202 -8.97 17.13 -4.16
CA TYR A 202 -8.60 15.72 -4.07
C TYR A 202 -9.01 14.96 -5.34
N VAL A 203 -8.08 14.22 -5.94
CA VAL A 203 -8.27 13.41 -7.15
C VAL A 203 -7.61 12.03 -6.94
N GLY A 204 -7.97 11.03 -7.75
CA GLY A 204 -7.35 9.71 -7.72
C GLY A 204 -8.07 8.68 -6.86
N VAL A 205 -7.30 7.85 -6.15
CA VAL A 205 -7.88 6.88 -5.21
C VAL A 205 -8.42 7.59 -3.95
N PRO A 206 -9.49 7.08 -3.34
CA PRO A 206 -10.15 7.78 -2.23
C PRO A 206 -9.41 7.66 -0.90
N PHE A 207 -8.41 6.79 -0.79
CA PHE A 207 -7.70 6.45 0.43
C PHE A 207 -6.20 6.37 0.17
N THR A 208 -5.38 6.76 1.14
CA THR A 208 -3.92 6.66 1.08
C THR A 208 -3.40 5.50 1.93
N LEU A 209 -4.19 5.01 2.88
CA LEU A 209 -4.04 3.71 3.54
C LEU A 209 -5.29 2.88 3.22
N ASP A 210 -5.15 1.85 2.38
CA ASP A 210 -6.29 1.07 1.88
C ASP A 210 -6.13 -0.43 2.15
N THR A 211 -6.78 -0.92 3.19
CA THR A 211 -6.77 -2.34 3.59
C THR A 211 -7.60 -3.25 2.69
N LYS A 212 -8.23 -2.70 1.65
CA LYS A 212 -9.03 -3.46 0.66
C LYS A 212 -8.33 -3.63 -0.67
N THR A 213 -7.33 -2.81 -0.97
CA THR A 213 -6.56 -2.91 -2.22
C THR A 213 -5.08 -3.16 -1.95
N ASN A 214 -4.50 -2.52 -0.94
CA ASN A 214 -3.07 -2.65 -0.65
C ASN A 214 -2.80 -3.89 0.21
N ALA A 215 -2.06 -4.86 -0.34
CA ALA A 215 -1.77 -6.12 0.34
C ALA A 215 -0.96 -5.92 1.64
N LEU A 216 -0.03 -4.97 1.68
CA LEU A 216 0.71 -4.65 2.91
C LEU A 216 -0.18 -3.99 3.97
N ALA A 217 -1.00 -3.01 3.57
CA ALA A 217 -1.93 -2.39 4.51
C ALA A 217 -2.88 -3.42 5.12
N ALA A 218 -3.42 -4.33 4.30
CA ALA A 218 -4.29 -5.41 4.77
C ALA A 218 -3.58 -6.40 5.70
N TYR A 219 -2.28 -6.65 5.47
CA TYR A 219 -1.47 -7.55 6.30
C TYR A 219 -1.27 -6.98 7.72
N TYR A 220 -1.10 -5.66 7.84
CA TYR A 220 -0.87 -4.97 9.11
C TYR A 220 -2.11 -4.53 9.85
N TYR A 221 -3.06 -4.01 9.09
CA TYR A 221 -4.19 -3.25 9.60
C TYR A 221 -5.49 -3.96 9.23
N GLU A 222 -5.52 -5.27 9.35
CA GLU A 222 -6.59 -6.15 8.87
C GLU A 222 -8.01 -5.77 9.34
N LYS A 223 -8.11 -5.09 10.49
CA LYS A 223 -9.37 -4.63 11.11
C LYS A 223 -9.73 -3.18 10.76
N GLU A 224 -8.81 -2.46 10.16
CA GLU A 224 -8.95 -1.03 9.89
C GLU A 224 -9.69 -0.80 8.59
N LYS A 225 -10.49 0.26 8.59
CA LYS A 225 -11.15 0.72 7.36
C LYS A 225 -10.14 1.52 6.52
N PRO A 226 -10.26 1.51 5.19
CA PRO A 226 -9.52 2.40 4.33
C PRO A 226 -9.71 3.87 4.73
N ILE A 227 -8.62 4.64 4.76
CA ILE A 227 -8.58 6.03 5.23
C ILE A 227 -7.59 6.88 4.42
N TYR A 228 -7.82 8.18 4.39
CA TYR A 228 -6.97 9.17 3.74
C TYR A 228 -6.25 10.00 4.81
N LEU A 229 -4.92 9.99 4.81
CA LEU A 229 -4.06 10.52 5.88
C LEU A 229 -2.86 11.37 5.39
N ASP A 230 -2.56 11.33 4.10
CA ASP A 230 -1.34 11.88 3.51
C ASP A 230 -1.68 13.11 2.67
N TYR A 231 -1.08 14.27 2.96
CA TYR A 231 -1.52 15.55 2.41
C TYR A 231 -0.36 16.39 1.90
N ILE A 232 -0.65 17.26 0.93
CA ILE A 232 0.24 18.34 0.50
C ILE A 232 -0.58 19.62 0.47
N LEU A 233 -0.40 20.47 1.49
CA LEU A 233 -1.24 21.64 1.76
C LEU A 233 -0.47 22.94 1.51
N VAL A 234 -1.18 24.00 1.10
CA VAL A 234 -0.59 25.33 0.85
C VAL A 234 -1.04 26.31 1.92
N SER A 235 -0.09 27.00 2.55
CA SER A 235 -0.37 28.04 3.56
C SER A 235 -1.07 29.24 2.94
N LYS A 236 -2.22 29.67 3.50
CA LYS A 236 -2.99 30.86 3.04
C LYS A 236 -2.28 32.19 3.28
N LEU A 237 -1.27 32.23 4.14
CA LEU A 237 -0.54 33.45 4.47
C LEU A 237 0.52 33.82 3.42
N HIS A 238 0.73 32.94 2.45
CA HIS A 238 1.81 32.96 1.47
C HIS A 238 1.26 32.84 0.04
N ALA A 239 2.14 32.91 -0.96
CA ALA A 239 1.73 32.90 -2.36
C ALA A 239 0.89 31.67 -2.70
N GLN A 240 -0.34 31.94 -3.17
CA GLN A 240 -1.29 30.91 -3.57
C GLN A 240 -1.10 30.54 -5.04
N PRO A 241 -1.06 29.25 -5.38
CA PRO A 241 -1.24 28.84 -6.76
C PRO A 241 -2.69 29.11 -7.20
N PRO A 242 -2.95 29.30 -8.51
CA PRO A 242 -4.30 29.52 -9.04
C PRO A 242 -5.23 28.33 -8.78
N VAL A 243 -4.66 27.14 -8.69
CA VAL A 243 -5.32 25.89 -8.34
C VAL A 243 -4.32 24.98 -7.63
N TRP A 244 -4.80 24.11 -6.75
CA TRP A 244 -3.97 23.13 -6.08
C TRP A 244 -4.69 21.79 -5.98
N GLN A 245 -4.02 20.73 -6.43
CA GLN A 245 -4.57 19.37 -6.50
C GLN A 245 -3.74 18.43 -5.63
N ASN A 246 -4.41 17.46 -4.99
CA ASN A 246 -3.78 16.32 -4.34
C ASN A 246 -4.28 15.05 -5.02
N LEU A 247 -3.40 14.42 -5.79
CA LEU A 247 -3.69 13.16 -6.46
C LEU A 247 -3.12 12.00 -5.64
N ALA A 248 -3.98 11.22 -4.98
CA ALA A 248 -3.56 9.95 -4.41
C ALA A 248 -3.49 8.89 -5.52
N TYR A 249 -2.34 8.21 -5.63
CA TYR A 249 -2.08 7.23 -6.69
C TYR A 249 -1.66 5.90 -6.09
N ASP A 250 -2.19 4.80 -6.63
CA ASP A 250 -2.01 3.42 -6.16
C ASP A 250 -1.10 2.59 -7.11
N PRO A 251 0.20 2.95 -7.25
CA PRO A 251 1.11 2.22 -8.12
C PRO A 251 1.44 0.84 -7.53
N ILE A 252 1.64 -0.13 -8.41
CA ILE A 252 2.24 -1.42 -8.08
C ILE A 252 3.65 -1.53 -8.65
N SER A 253 4.51 -2.28 -8.00
CA SER A 253 5.82 -2.63 -8.55
C SER A 253 5.65 -3.50 -9.78
N ASN A 254 6.48 -3.30 -10.81
CA ASN A 254 6.49 -4.15 -12.01
C ASN A 254 6.89 -5.61 -11.70
N THR A 255 7.62 -5.82 -10.61
CA THR A 255 8.09 -7.13 -10.17
C THR A 255 7.72 -7.40 -8.71
N THR A 256 7.43 -8.65 -8.37
CA THR A 256 7.20 -9.07 -6.98
C THR A 256 8.47 -9.07 -6.17
N TRP A 257 8.36 -9.02 -4.84
CA TRP A 257 9.43 -9.22 -3.88
C TRP A 257 8.94 -10.18 -2.79
N LYS A 258 9.87 -10.92 -2.19
CA LYS A 258 9.55 -12.00 -1.24
C LYS A 258 10.35 -11.81 0.05
N ARG A 259 9.68 -11.93 1.18
CA ARG A 259 10.27 -11.92 2.52
C ARG A 259 10.93 -13.26 2.81
N SER A 260 11.84 -13.25 3.79
CA SER A 260 12.49 -14.45 4.31
C SER A 260 11.50 -15.51 4.84
N ASP A 261 10.32 -15.11 5.31
CA ASP A 261 9.24 -16.01 5.78
C ASP A 261 8.32 -16.53 4.65
N GLY A 262 8.62 -16.20 3.39
CA GLY A 262 7.86 -16.65 2.22
C GLY A 262 6.75 -15.70 1.78
N TYR A 263 6.47 -14.61 2.50
CA TYR A 263 5.47 -13.64 2.07
C TYR A 263 5.89 -12.89 0.81
N THR A 264 5.12 -13.05 -0.27
CA THR A 264 5.32 -12.36 -1.56
C THR A 264 4.35 -11.20 -1.73
N SER A 265 4.85 -10.03 -2.15
CA SER A 265 4.06 -8.83 -2.45
C SER A 265 4.64 -8.05 -3.63
N TYR A 266 3.87 -7.08 -4.13
CA TYR A 266 4.24 -6.13 -5.18
C TYR A 266 3.98 -4.67 -4.76
N GLU A 267 3.60 -4.45 -3.50
CA GLU A 267 3.36 -3.11 -2.95
C GLU A 267 4.69 -2.42 -2.64
N PHE A 268 4.76 -1.10 -2.80
CA PHE A 268 5.93 -0.30 -2.41
C PHE A 268 5.92 0.08 -0.92
N SER A 269 4.74 0.26 -0.36
CA SER A 269 4.45 0.60 1.03
C SER A 269 3.00 0.21 1.33
N ASP A 270 2.65 0.15 2.61
CA ASP A 270 1.27 0.16 3.10
C ASP A 270 0.53 1.47 2.79
N ARG A 271 1.25 2.53 2.42
CA ARG A 271 0.70 3.82 1.98
C ARG A 271 0.85 4.02 0.48
N TYR A 272 -0.17 4.65 -0.10
CA TYR A 272 -0.14 5.17 -1.46
C TYR A 272 0.41 6.59 -1.48
N PRO A 273 1.28 6.95 -2.45
CA PRO A 273 1.81 8.29 -2.60
C PRO A 273 0.73 9.32 -2.98
N VAL A 274 0.99 10.58 -2.64
CA VAL A 274 0.17 11.73 -3.02
C VAL A 274 1.03 12.71 -3.82
N TYR A 275 0.52 13.17 -4.96
CA TYR A 275 1.13 14.24 -5.76
C TYR A 275 0.45 15.57 -5.52
N GLY A 276 1.24 16.61 -5.31
CA GLY A 276 0.79 17.98 -5.12
C GLY A 276 1.19 18.82 -6.32
N PHE A 277 0.24 19.34 -7.08
CA PHE A 277 0.52 20.10 -8.29
C PHE A 277 -0.59 21.11 -8.61
N ILE A 278 -0.24 22.07 -9.48
CA ILE A 278 -1.17 23.08 -9.97
C ILE A 278 -2.03 22.47 -11.09
N TYR A 279 -1.40 22.12 -12.21
CA TYR A 279 -2.05 21.53 -13.38
C TYR A 279 -1.50 20.15 -13.70
N ALA A 280 -2.37 19.26 -14.14
CA ALA A 280 -1.97 17.99 -14.69
C ALA A 280 -1.28 18.18 -16.05
N ASP A 281 -0.31 17.33 -16.33
CA ASP A 281 0.43 17.27 -17.58
C ASP A 281 0.53 15.82 -18.10
N SER A 282 1.32 15.61 -19.16
CA SER A 282 1.50 14.29 -19.75
C SER A 282 2.16 13.25 -18.83
N SER A 283 2.81 13.69 -17.74
CA SER A 283 3.44 12.83 -16.74
C SER A 283 2.50 12.44 -15.60
N THR A 284 1.36 13.14 -15.47
CA THR A 284 0.39 12.92 -14.38
C THR A 284 -0.37 11.61 -14.58
N PRO A 285 -0.36 10.68 -13.60
CA PRO A 285 -1.16 9.47 -13.68
C PRO A 285 -2.65 9.77 -13.77
N THR A 286 -3.35 9.13 -14.71
CA THR A 286 -4.79 9.33 -14.96
C THR A 286 -5.65 8.14 -14.58
N LYS A 287 -5.01 6.99 -14.25
CA LYS A 287 -5.68 5.73 -13.98
C LYS A 287 -5.01 5.01 -12.82
N SER A 288 -5.78 4.15 -12.16
CA SER A 288 -5.29 3.28 -11.08
C SER A 288 -4.17 2.36 -11.57
N GLY A 289 -3.10 2.27 -10.79
CA GLY A 289 -2.03 1.31 -10.99
C GLY A 289 -2.40 -0.09 -10.48
N HIS A 290 -3.42 -0.19 -9.64
CA HIS A 290 -3.88 -1.39 -8.97
C HIS A 290 -4.89 -2.17 -9.83
N LYS A 291 -4.53 -2.44 -11.09
CA LYS A 291 -5.30 -3.28 -12.02
C LYS A 291 -4.40 -4.31 -12.68
N ARG A 292 -4.39 -5.52 -12.11
CA ARG A 292 -3.70 -6.68 -12.71
C ARG A 292 -4.64 -7.54 -13.52
N LYS A 293 -4.12 -8.19 -14.57
CA LYS A 293 -4.90 -9.01 -15.51
C LYS A 293 -5.59 -10.19 -14.82
N TYR A 294 -4.92 -10.77 -13.83
CA TYR A 294 -5.35 -11.97 -13.12
C TYR A 294 -5.80 -11.68 -11.67
N ASP A 295 -6.18 -10.42 -11.39
CA ASP A 295 -6.89 -10.05 -10.17
C ASP A 295 -8.40 -10.11 -10.36
N GLN A 296 -9.12 -10.33 -9.26
CA GLN A 296 -10.58 -10.41 -9.22
C GLN A 296 -11.18 -11.42 -10.20
N VAL A 297 -10.47 -12.51 -10.49
CA VAL A 297 -10.97 -13.58 -11.36
C VAL A 297 -12.01 -14.42 -10.62
N SER A 298 -12.93 -15.03 -11.36
CA SER A 298 -13.91 -15.97 -10.81
C SER A 298 -13.81 -17.33 -11.49
N PHE A 299 -14.12 -18.39 -10.74
CA PHE A 299 -14.11 -19.76 -11.25
C PHE A 299 -15.51 -20.36 -11.18
N GLN A 300 -16.07 -20.75 -12.33
CA GLN A 300 -17.41 -21.34 -12.41
C GLN A 300 -17.32 -22.84 -12.66
N SER A 301 -17.87 -23.66 -11.77
CA SER A 301 -17.90 -25.10 -11.93
C SER A 301 -18.69 -25.50 -13.19
N THR A 302 -18.13 -26.40 -13.99
CA THR A 302 -18.84 -26.94 -15.17
C THR A 302 -19.93 -27.95 -14.79
N PHE A 303 -19.87 -28.52 -13.59
CA PHE A 303 -20.85 -29.47 -13.06
C PHE A 303 -22.17 -28.81 -12.67
N ASN A 304 -22.15 -27.85 -11.75
CA ASN A 304 -23.37 -27.25 -11.18
C ASN A 304 -23.63 -25.80 -11.62
N ARG A 305 -22.76 -25.23 -12.47
CA ARG A 305 -22.80 -23.85 -13.00
C ARG A 305 -22.71 -22.76 -11.95
N LYS A 306 -22.23 -23.09 -10.74
CA LYS A 306 -22.04 -22.15 -9.65
C LYS A 306 -20.58 -21.71 -9.55
N PHE A 307 -20.34 -20.51 -9.05
CA PHE A 307 -19.02 -19.94 -8.80
C PHE A 307 -18.45 -20.43 -7.49
N ILE A 308 -17.15 -20.69 -7.48
CA ILE A 308 -16.39 -20.86 -6.25
C ILE A 308 -16.41 -19.54 -5.47
N GLN A 309 -16.66 -19.60 -4.17
CA GLN A 309 -16.55 -18.47 -3.25
C GLN A 309 -15.86 -18.84 -1.94
N ALA A 310 -15.19 -17.84 -1.37
CA ALA A 310 -14.78 -17.85 0.03
C ALA A 310 -16.00 -17.74 0.96
N ASP A 311 -15.85 -18.17 2.20
CA ASP A 311 -16.91 -18.08 3.21
C ASP A 311 -17.18 -16.61 3.57
N HIS A 312 -18.44 -16.17 3.46
CA HIS A 312 -18.82 -14.77 3.68
C HIS A 312 -18.83 -14.36 5.16
N ASN A 313 -18.84 -15.30 6.09
CA ASN A 313 -18.86 -15.06 7.53
C ASN A 313 -17.49 -15.27 8.19
N LYS A 314 -16.60 -16.05 7.57
CA LYS A 314 -15.33 -16.45 8.17
C LYS A 314 -14.18 -16.34 7.17
N LYS A 315 -13.17 -15.53 7.51
CA LYS A 315 -11.97 -15.36 6.68
C LYS A 315 -11.17 -16.67 6.51
N ASP A 316 -11.13 -17.51 7.54
CA ASP A 316 -10.59 -18.87 7.48
C ASP A 316 -11.72 -19.93 7.35
N GLY A 317 -12.58 -19.75 6.35
CA GLY A 317 -13.73 -20.61 6.09
C GLY A 317 -13.58 -21.46 4.83
N TRP A 318 -14.46 -22.46 4.70
CA TRP A 318 -14.40 -23.42 3.59
C TRP A 318 -14.80 -22.80 2.26
N LEU A 319 -14.12 -23.21 1.18
CA LEU A 319 -14.47 -22.84 -0.19
C LEU A 319 -15.65 -23.67 -0.69
N LYS A 320 -16.58 -23.00 -1.37
CA LYS A 320 -17.78 -23.65 -1.94
C LYS A 320 -18.07 -23.16 -3.34
N ALA A 321 -18.54 -24.05 -4.21
CA ALA A 321 -19.13 -23.75 -5.50
C ALA A 321 -20.66 -23.75 -5.40
N ASP A 322 -21.24 -22.79 -4.70
CA ASP A 322 -22.64 -22.81 -4.23
C ASP A 322 -23.52 -21.64 -4.74
N THR A 323 -22.95 -20.58 -5.34
CA THR A 323 -23.70 -19.41 -5.86
C THR A 323 -23.70 -19.30 -7.39
N ARG A 324 -24.79 -18.82 -8.00
CA ARG A 324 -24.84 -18.49 -9.45
C ARG A 324 -24.54 -17.02 -9.76
N ILE A 325 -24.42 -16.19 -8.73
CA ILE A 325 -24.21 -14.75 -8.86
C ILE A 325 -22.77 -14.45 -8.46
N LYS A 326 -22.06 -13.67 -9.28
CA LYS A 326 -20.74 -13.15 -8.92
C LYS A 326 -20.91 -12.14 -7.78
N THR A 327 -20.19 -12.37 -6.69
CA THR A 327 -20.07 -11.48 -5.52
C THR A 327 -18.61 -11.16 -5.27
N ASP A 328 -18.30 -10.30 -4.30
CA ASP A 328 -16.90 -10.05 -3.93
C ASP A 328 -16.21 -11.31 -3.34
N PHE A 329 -16.98 -12.25 -2.77
CA PHE A 329 -16.46 -13.53 -2.27
C PHE A 329 -16.15 -14.54 -3.39
N THR A 330 -16.66 -14.33 -4.60
CA THR A 330 -16.38 -15.18 -5.78
C THR A 330 -15.14 -14.74 -6.57
N LYS A 331 -14.41 -13.75 -6.06
CA LYS A 331 -13.29 -13.11 -6.74
C LYS A 331 -11.99 -13.49 -6.05
N PHE A 332 -10.99 -13.84 -6.86
CA PHE A 332 -9.68 -14.26 -6.41
C PHE A 332 -8.57 -13.55 -7.18
N ASN A 333 -7.43 -13.35 -6.53
CA ASN A 333 -6.20 -12.83 -7.14
C ASN A 333 -5.25 -14.00 -7.38
N LEU A 334 -4.71 -14.10 -8.60
CA LEU A 334 -3.76 -15.14 -8.96
C LEU A 334 -2.34 -14.59 -9.02
N LEU A 335 -1.39 -15.35 -8.50
CA LEU A 335 0.03 -15.08 -8.61
C LEU A 335 0.81 -16.35 -8.90
N GLN A 336 1.75 -16.31 -9.84
CA GLN A 336 2.74 -17.37 -10.04
C GLN A 336 4.07 -16.90 -9.45
N GLU A 337 4.49 -17.47 -8.31
CA GLU A 337 5.68 -16.99 -7.60
C GLU A 337 7.00 -17.28 -8.34
N ASN A 338 6.99 -18.21 -9.29
CA ASN A 338 8.11 -18.47 -10.19
C ASN A 338 8.22 -17.45 -11.33
N VAL A 339 7.27 -16.52 -11.47
CA VAL A 339 7.29 -15.42 -12.43
C VAL A 339 7.59 -14.12 -11.68
N SER A 340 8.62 -13.40 -12.11
CA SER A 340 9.04 -12.16 -11.45
C SER A 340 8.10 -11.00 -11.69
N GLU A 341 7.44 -10.93 -12.85
CA GLU A 341 6.46 -9.91 -13.20
C GLU A 341 5.26 -9.96 -12.25
N SER A 342 4.90 -8.82 -11.65
CA SER A 342 3.73 -8.73 -10.77
C SER A 342 2.40 -8.81 -11.52
N ASN A 343 2.39 -8.37 -12.79
CA ASN A 343 1.23 -8.30 -13.66
C ASN A 343 1.55 -8.86 -15.06
N PRO A 344 1.78 -10.18 -15.18
CA PRO A 344 2.17 -10.77 -16.45
C PRO A 344 1.04 -10.69 -17.47
N SER A 345 1.39 -10.43 -18.73
CA SER A 345 0.41 -10.44 -19.83
C SER A 345 -0.16 -11.83 -20.12
N CYS A 346 0.52 -12.89 -19.68
CA CYS A 346 0.18 -14.28 -19.91
C CYS A 346 0.55 -15.14 -18.68
N MET A 347 -0.45 -15.78 -18.09
CA MET A 347 -0.27 -16.81 -17.06
C MET A 347 -0.51 -18.19 -17.71
N ASN A 348 0.44 -19.11 -17.57
CA ASN A 348 0.35 -20.48 -18.12
C ASN A 348 0.01 -21.49 -17.02
N SER A 349 -0.24 -22.74 -17.41
CA SER A 349 -0.34 -23.86 -16.45
C SER A 349 0.91 -23.93 -15.56
N GLY A 350 0.72 -24.25 -14.29
CA GLY A 350 1.81 -24.41 -13.32
C GLY A 350 1.40 -24.07 -11.90
N SER A 351 2.39 -23.94 -11.02
CA SER A 351 2.19 -23.48 -9.64
C SER A 351 1.48 -22.14 -9.61
N VAL A 352 0.54 -21.98 -8.69
CA VAL A 352 -0.23 -20.75 -8.50
C VAL A 352 -0.57 -20.57 -7.03
N ARG A 353 -0.47 -19.33 -6.56
CA ARG A 353 -1.04 -18.86 -5.32
C ARG A 353 -2.37 -18.19 -5.62
N ILE A 354 -3.44 -18.66 -4.97
CA ILE A 354 -4.80 -18.13 -5.14
C ILE A 354 -5.21 -17.44 -3.85
N GLU A 355 -5.39 -16.14 -3.90
CA GLU A 355 -5.80 -15.30 -2.78
C GLU A 355 -7.27 -14.90 -2.95
N SER A 356 -8.03 -14.80 -1.87
CA SER A 356 -9.34 -14.15 -1.93
C SER A 356 -9.17 -12.64 -2.17
N SER A 357 -9.86 -12.09 -3.18
CA SER A 357 -9.81 -10.64 -3.45
C SER A 357 -10.49 -9.79 -2.37
N TYR A 358 -11.40 -10.37 -1.58
CA TYR A 358 -12.13 -9.66 -0.53
C TYR A 358 -11.37 -9.67 0.82
N TYR A 359 -10.86 -10.84 1.20
CA TYR A 359 -9.94 -11.06 2.31
C TYR A 359 -8.50 -11.16 1.81
N LEU A 360 -7.86 -10.01 1.59
CA LEU A 360 -6.45 -9.96 1.22
C LEU A 360 -5.59 -10.68 2.28
N ASN A 361 -4.53 -11.34 1.81
CA ASN A 361 -3.64 -12.23 2.55
C ASN A 361 -4.27 -13.55 3.03
N TYR A 362 -5.48 -13.90 2.59
CA TYR A 362 -6.07 -15.21 2.83
C TYR A 362 -6.02 -16.04 1.55
N TYR A 363 -5.26 -17.13 1.61
CA TYR A 363 -4.90 -17.94 0.46
C TYR A 363 -5.59 -19.30 0.50
N TRP A 364 -5.83 -19.88 -0.67
CA TRP A 364 -6.37 -21.24 -0.78
C TRP A 364 -5.37 -22.23 -0.16
N ASN A 365 -5.88 -23.02 0.77
CA ASN A 365 -5.17 -24.10 1.43
C ASN A 365 -6.15 -25.24 1.70
N TRP A 366 -5.66 -26.41 2.07
CA TRP A 366 -6.50 -27.55 2.39
C TRP A 366 -6.21 -28.07 3.79
N PHE A 367 -7.24 -28.64 4.40
CA PHE A 367 -7.19 -29.04 5.81
C PHE A 367 -6.85 -30.51 5.96
N ILE A 368 -6.06 -30.83 6.99
CA ILE A 368 -5.98 -32.18 7.53
C ILE A 368 -5.92 -32.14 9.05
N GLY A 369 -6.72 -32.97 9.72
CA GLY A 369 -6.77 -33.00 11.18
C GLY A 369 -7.53 -34.17 11.80
N ALA A 370 -7.73 -35.28 11.08
CA ALA A 370 -8.40 -36.49 11.57
C ALA A 370 -9.87 -36.25 11.99
N ALA A 371 -10.60 -35.44 11.23
CA ALA A 371 -11.98 -35.08 11.48
C ALA A 371 -12.81 -35.05 10.16
N SER A 372 -14.10 -34.76 10.27
CA SER A 372 -14.91 -34.44 9.08
C SER A 372 -14.36 -33.20 8.39
N GLY A 373 -14.01 -33.29 7.10
CA GLY A 373 -13.47 -32.18 6.32
C GLY A 373 -12.00 -32.31 5.92
N ASP A 374 -11.35 -33.44 6.24
CA ASP A 374 -10.02 -33.75 5.70
C ASP A 374 -10.03 -33.63 4.17
N TYR A 375 -8.99 -32.97 3.63
CA TYR A 375 -8.84 -32.58 2.23
C TYR A 375 -9.79 -31.51 1.71
N GLY A 376 -10.65 -30.94 2.56
CA GLY A 376 -11.47 -29.79 2.22
C GLY A 376 -10.60 -28.54 2.02
N TYR A 377 -10.91 -27.73 1.01
CA TYR A 377 -10.26 -26.46 0.79
C TYR A 377 -10.92 -25.33 1.56
N TYR A 378 -10.09 -24.46 2.10
CA TYR A 378 -10.46 -23.28 2.86
C TYR A 378 -9.48 -22.14 2.54
N THR A 379 -9.80 -20.94 3.01
CA THR A 379 -8.86 -19.83 2.97
C THR A 379 -8.05 -19.77 4.27
N LYS A 380 -6.77 -19.38 4.21
CA LYS A 380 -5.90 -19.30 5.38
C LYS A 380 -5.00 -18.08 5.35
N PHE A 381 -4.96 -17.32 6.46
CA PHE A 381 -4.11 -16.14 6.57
C PHE A 381 -2.62 -16.47 6.39
N ASN A 382 -1.97 -15.76 5.47
CA ASN A 382 -0.54 -15.82 5.17
C ASN A 382 0.01 -17.25 4.96
N ASN A 383 -0.84 -18.16 4.48
CA ASN A 383 -0.47 -19.57 4.34
C ASN A 383 -1.32 -20.22 3.25
N GLY A 384 -0.87 -20.08 2.00
CA GLY A 384 -1.42 -20.84 0.88
C GLY A 384 -0.77 -22.22 0.79
N SER A 385 -1.39 -23.13 0.04
CA SER A 385 -0.75 -24.40 -0.27
C SER A 385 0.48 -24.21 -1.17
N ASP A 386 1.59 -24.84 -0.80
CA ASP A 386 2.88 -24.73 -1.50
C ASP A 386 2.88 -25.43 -2.88
N SER A 387 1.98 -26.40 -3.08
CA SER A 387 1.94 -27.25 -4.27
C SER A 387 0.70 -27.03 -5.15
N LEU A 388 -0.14 -26.05 -4.78
CA LEU A 388 -1.31 -25.69 -5.58
C LEU A 388 -0.87 -25.25 -6.98
N GLY A 389 -1.49 -25.87 -7.97
CA GLY A 389 -1.29 -25.56 -9.37
C GLY A 389 -2.61 -25.41 -10.11
N ILE A 390 -2.56 -24.61 -11.18
CA ILE A 390 -3.65 -24.47 -12.14
C ILE A 390 -3.22 -25.08 -13.47
N LYS A 391 -4.09 -25.90 -14.05
CA LYS A 391 -3.91 -26.52 -15.36
C LYS A 391 -4.89 -25.91 -16.34
N ASN A 392 -4.39 -25.21 -17.35
CA ASN A 392 -5.18 -24.77 -18.49
C ASN A 392 -5.42 -25.96 -19.44
N LEU A 393 -6.66 -26.36 -19.62
CA LEU A 393 -7.06 -27.48 -20.48
C LEU A 393 -7.20 -27.08 -21.95
N ASP A 394 -7.16 -25.78 -22.25
CA ASP A 394 -7.28 -25.23 -23.62
C ASP A 394 -5.91 -24.87 -24.25
N ASN A 395 -4.81 -25.15 -23.54
CA ASN A 395 -3.43 -24.79 -23.88
C ASN A 395 -3.16 -23.27 -23.95
N GLY A 396 -1.89 -22.90 -23.78
CA GLY A 396 -1.41 -21.50 -23.81
C GLY A 396 -1.83 -20.69 -22.59
N CYS A 397 -1.90 -19.36 -22.76
CA CYS A 397 -2.25 -18.44 -21.69
C CYS A 397 -3.68 -18.64 -21.20
N LEU A 398 -3.88 -18.46 -19.90
CA LEU A 398 -5.18 -18.29 -19.28
C LEU A 398 -5.88 -17.05 -19.87
N LYS A 399 -7.11 -17.25 -20.33
CA LYS A 399 -8.00 -16.25 -20.94
C LYS A 399 -9.36 -16.32 -20.26
N ASP A 400 -10.16 -15.28 -20.49
CA ASP A 400 -11.58 -15.35 -20.15
C ASP A 400 -12.24 -16.53 -20.89
N GLY A 401 -13.01 -17.33 -20.16
CA GLY A 401 -13.64 -18.56 -20.66
C GLY A 401 -12.74 -19.79 -20.70
N SER A 402 -11.45 -19.70 -20.33
CA SER A 402 -10.57 -20.88 -20.27
C SER A 402 -11.12 -21.98 -19.36
N ARG A 403 -11.05 -23.22 -19.81
CA ARG A 403 -11.30 -24.42 -18.99
C ARG A 403 -10.07 -24.74 -18.17
N VAL A 404 -10.21 -24.74 -16.86
CA VAL A 404 -9.12 -24.98 -15.92
C VAL A 404 -9.46 -26.11 -14.95
N ALA A 405 -8.42 -26.79 -14.48
CA ALA A 405 -8.49 -27.69 -13.34
C ALA A 405 -7.42 -27.28 -12.33
N PHE A 406 -7.71 -27.42 -11.04
CA PHE A 406 -6.74 -27.19 -9.98
C PHE A 406 -6.22 -28.52 -9.47
N TYR A 407 -4.92 -28.58 -9.17
CA TYR A 407 -4.29 -29.74 -8.58
C TYR A 407 -3.39 -29.34 -7.42
N ASP A 408 -3.15 -30.26 -6.51
CA ASP A 408 -2.30 -30.04 -5.34
C ASP A 408 -1.72 -31.37 -4.86
N TRP A 409 -0.72 -31.30 -3.98
CA TRP A 409 -0.01 -32.46 -3.44
C TRP A 409 -0.64 -32.91 -2.12
N ASP A 410 -1.09 -34.16 -2.06
CA ASP A 410 -1.48 -34.82 -0.83
C ASP A 410 -0.23 -35.19 -0.02
N THR A 411 -0.01 -34.47 1.09
CA THR A 411 1.14 -34.68 1.97
C THR A 411 1.04 -35.93 2.85
N ILE A 412 -0.13 -36.56 2.94
CA ILE A 412 -0.35 -37.77 3.75
C ILE A 412 -0.28 -39.02 2.87
N GLY A 413 -1.13 -39.10 1.85
CA GLY A 413 -1.21 -40.26 0.96
C GLY A 413 -0.12 -40.26 -0.11
N GLY A 414 0.48 -39.10 -0.41
CA GLY A 414 1.45 -38.91 -1.47
C GLY A 414 0.79 -38.85 -2.85
N GLY A 415 1.23 -37.91 -3.68
CA GLY A 415 0.79 -37.77 -5.06
C GLY A 415 -0.04 -36.51 -5.33
N TYR A 416 -0.20 -36.21 -6.62
CA TYR A 416 -1.04 -35.10 -7.06
C TYR A 416 -2.49 -35.52 -7.23
N TYR A 417 -3.38 -34.68 -6.75
CA TYR A 417 -4.81 -34.84 -6.86
C TYR A 417 -5.43 -33.53 -7.39
N TYR A 418 -6.55 -33.65 -8.08
CA TYR A 418 -7.35 -32.54 -8.55
C TYR A 418 -8.43 -32.18 -7.54
N LEU A 419 -8.74 -30.88 -7.48
CA LEU A 419 -9.85 -30.36 -6.70
C LEU A 419 -11.18 -30.74 -7.34
N THR A 420 -12.10 -31.27 -6.54
CA THR A 420 -13.44 -31.67 -6.96
C THR A 420 -14.50 -30.87 -6.22
N VAL A 421 -15.59 -30.53 -6.91
CA VAL A 421 -16.83 -30.06 -6.26
C VAL A 421 -17.56 -31.27 -5.69
N TRP A 422 -17.67 -31.33 -4.37
CA TRP A 422 -18.34 -32.43 -3.67
C TRP A 422 -19.85 -32.44 -3.97
N ASP A 423 -20.44 -33.62 -4.17
CA ASP A 423 -21.80 -33.74 -4.73
C ASP A 423 -22.87 -34.20 -3.73
N LYS A 424 -22.49 -34.62 -2.52
CA LYS A 424 -23.39 -35.27 -1.57
C LYS A 424 -23.14 -34.92 -0.11
N GLY A 425 -24.15 -35.21 0.72
CA GLY A 425 -24.08 -35.03 2.18
C GLY A 425 -23.96 -33.57 2.63
N SER A 426 -23.55 -33.37 3.89
CA SER A 426 -23.34 -32.04 4.49
C SER A 426 -22.23 -31.23 3.81
N TRP A 427 -21.33 -31.90 3.10
CA TRP A 427 -20.22 -31.30 2.36
C TRP A 427 -20.56 -30.97 0.90
N LYS A 428 -21.81 -31.18 0.47
CA LYS A 428 -22.24 -30.83 -0.89
C LYS A 428 -21.80 -29.40 -1.23
N GLU A 429 -21.29 -29.23 -2.45
CA GLU A 429 -20.75 -28.01 -3.05
C GLU A 429 -19.41 -27.51 -2.49
N HIS A 430 -18.82 -28.15 -1.47
CA HIS A 430 -17.49 -27.78 -1.00
C HIS A 430 -16.40 -28.30 -1.95
N LEU A 431 -15.23 -27.67 -1.94
CA LEU A 431 -14.07 -28.11 -2.71
C LEU A 431 -13.20 -29.07 -1.90
N PHE A 432 -12.80 -30.20 -2.50
CA PHE A 432 -11.95 -31.20 -1.88
C PHE A 432 -10.79 -31.62 -2.79
N LEU A 433 -9.61 -31.85 -2.23
CA LEU A 433 -8.50 -32.55 -2.90
C LEU A 433 -8.81 -34.04 -2.95
N TRP A 434 -9.17 -34.62 -4.11
CA TRP A 434 -9.70 -36.00 -4.11
C TRP A 434 -9.43 -36.86 -5.33
N VAL A 435 -9.19 -36.29 -6.51
CA VAL A 435 -9.19 -37.08 -7.77
C VAL A 435 -7.78 -37.18 -8.38
N GLN A 436 -7.21 -38.38 -8.54
CA GLN A 436 -5.86 -38.52 -9.12
C GLN A 436 -5.82 -38.51 -10.66
N SER A 437 -6.74 -39.22 -11.31
CA SER A 437 -6.46 -39.71 -12.68
C SER A 437 -7.50 -39.34 -13.74
N PHE A 438 -8.71 -38.92 -13.36
CA PHE A 438 -9.79 -38.65 -14.33
C PHE A 438 -10.52 -37.34 -14.04
N LEU A 439 -10.41 -36.37 -14.94
CA LEU A 439 -11.16 -35.11 -14.86
C LEU A 439 -12.59 -35.31 -15.38
N SER A 440 -13.57 -35.13 -14.51
CA SER A 440 -14.98 -35.01 -14.86
C SER A 440 -15.42 -33.54 -14.84
N SER A 441 -16.70 -33.28 -15.09
CA SER A 441 -17.27 -31.93 -14.94
C SER A 441 -17.12 -31.34 -13.53
N ARG A 442 -16.90 -32.17 -12.49
CA ARG A 442 -16.72 -31.70 -11.10
C ARG A 442 -15.33 -31.13 -10.82
N GLU A 443 -14.33 -31.48 -11.62
CA GLU A 443 -12.94 -31.02 -11.47
C GLU A 443 -12.58 -29.92 -12.49
N ILE A 444 -13.50 -29.57 -13.38
CA ILE A 444 -13.29 -28.55 -14.42
C ILE A 444 -14.10 -27.30 -14.10
N PHE A 445 -13.45 -26.15 -14.25
CA PHE A 445 -14.00 -24.82 -14.02
C PHE A 445 -13.77 -23.91 -15.23
N TYR A 446 -14.70 -23.00 -15.51
CA TYR A 446 -14.44 -21.87 -16.40
C TYR A 446 -13.80 -20.73 -15.60
N LEU A 447 -12.65 -20.24 -16.05
CA LEU A 447 -12.04 -19.01 -15.58
C LEU A 447 -12.75 -17.82 -16.21
N HIS A 448 -13.14 -16.85 -15.38
CA HIS A 448 -13.67 -15.56 -15.80
C HIS A 448 -12.72 -14.46 -15.35
N LEU A 449 -12.19 -13.67 -16.27
CA LEU A 449 -11.33 -12.53 -15.95
C LEU A 449 -12.17 -11.30 -15.55
N ASP A 450 -11.58 -10.38 -14.79
CA ASP A 450 -12.23 -9.11 -14.47
C ASP A 450 -12.16 -8.14 -15.65
N SER A 451 -13.29 -7.98 -16.34
CA SER A 451 -13.44 -7.09 -17.50
C SER A 451 -13.57 -5.61 -17.14
N ASN A 452 -13.68 -5.25 -15.85
CA ASN A 452 -13.79 -3.85 -15.47
C ASN A 452 -12.51 -3.09 -15.84
N PRO A 453 -12.62 -1.89 -16.45
CA PRO A 453 -11.46 -1.05 -16.70
C PRO A 453 -10.85 -0.59 -15.37
N PRO A 454 -9.55 -0.22 -15.34
CA PRO A 454 -9.00 0.47 -14.18
C PRO A 454 -9.79 1.74 -13.90
N LYS A 455 -9.85 2.14 -12.62
CA LYS A 455 -10.43 3.43 -12.24
C LYS A 455 -9.72 4.54 -13.02
N ASP A 456 -10.49 5.41 -13.67
CA ASP A 456 -10.00 6.51 -14.50
C ASP A 456 -10.50 7.83 -13.90
N TRP A 457 -9.57 8.73 -13.62
CA TRP A 457 -9.83 10.06 -13.06
C TRP A 457 -9.29 11.17 -13.96
N SER A 458 -9.01 10.89 -15.24
CA SER A 458 -8.56 11.89 -16.23
C SER A 458 -9.49 13.10 -16.29
N LYS A 459 -10.81 12.88 -16.18
CA LYS A 459 -11.83 13.94 -16.21
C LYS A 459 -11.93 14.73 -14.90
N ASP A 460 -11.39 14.20 -13.82
CA ASP A 460 -11.41 14.84 -12.50
C ASP A 460 -10.22 15.79 -12.31
N LEU A 461 -9.19 15.66 -13.14
CA LEU A 461 -7.99 16.51 -13.13
C LEU A 461 -8.25 17.87 -13.76
N ILE A 462 -7.55 18.89 -13.24
CA ILE A 462 -7.49 20.23 -13.83
C ILE A 462 -6.19 20.34 -14.66
N TYR A 463 -6.33 20.70 -15.93
CA TYR A 463 -5.23 20.88 -16.89
C TYR A 463 -4.98 22.37 -17.15
N HIS A 464 -3.79 22.71 -17.63
CA HIS A 464 -3.53 24.04 -18.16
C HIS A 464 -4.22 24.15 -19.52
N HIS A 465 -5.07 25.16 -19.69
CA HIS A 465 -5.74 25.45 -20.96
C HIS A 465 -4.82 26.12 -21.98
#